data_AF-A0A6B3HFE5-F1
#
_entry.id   AF-A0A6B3HFE5-F1
#
_cell.length_a   1.000
_cell.length_b   1.000
_cell.length_c   1.000
_cell.angle_alpha   90.00
_cell.angle_beta   90.00
_cell.angle_gamma   90.00
#
_symmetry.space_group_name_H-M   'P 1'
#
loop_
_entity.id
_entity.type
_entity.pdbx_description
1 polymer ?
#
loop_
_entity_poly.entity_id
_entity_poly.type
_entity_poly.pdbx_seq_one_letter_code
_entity_poly.pdbx_strand_id
1 'polypeptide(L)'
;FAADNDAARAALLKATLAELDAHLEEPIADCLALDENGEPCIEAKTPLDLERDLRLPGGHIFHRDLSFPYESDTTGRWGVETAHANVLLCGAGAVRGGGVSGVPGHNAAMAALG
;
A
#
# COMPACT_ATOMS: atom_id res chain seq x y z
N PHE A 1 -2.08 5.51 -16.71
CA PHE A 1 -3.02 5.41 -15.57
C PHE A 1 -4.19 6.36 -15.72
N ALA A 2 -4.07 7.68 -15.54
CA ALA A 2 -5.25 8.57 -15.55
C ALA A 2 -5.95 8.71 -16.92
N ALA A 3 -5.21 8.68 -18.02
CA ALA A 3 -5.78 8.75 -19.37
C ALA A 3 -6.43 7.42 -19.80
N ASP A 4 -5.78 6.31 -19.47
CA ASP A 4 -6.26 4.95 -19.69
C ASP A 4 -5.59 4.05 -18.64
N ASN A 5 -6.40 3.53 -17.71
CA ASN A 5 -5.91 2.73 -16.60
C ASN A 5 -5.74 1.26 -17.01
N ASP A 6 -6.64 0.74 -17.82
CA ASP A 6 -6.68 -0.67 -18.17
C ASP A 6 -5.63 -1.01 -19.22
N ALA A 7 -5.43 -0.15 -20.22
CA ALA A 7 -4.31 -0.32 -21.16
C ALA A 7 -2.95 -0.22 -20.45
N ALA A 8 -2.81 0.72 -19.50
CA ALA A 8 -1.58 0.85 -18.71
C ALA A 8 -1.32 -0.38 -17.82
N ARG A 9 -2.37 -0.90 -17.16
CA ARG A 9 -2.32 -2.13 -16.36
C ARG A 9 -1.88 -3.32 -17.21
N ALA A 10 -2.51 -3.55 -18.36
CA ALA A 10 -2.20 -4.66 -19.23
C ALA A 10 -0.75 -4.58 -19.77
N ALA A 11 -0.32 -3.39 -20.18
CA ALA A 11 1.05 -3.17 -20.66
C ALA A 11 2.09 -3.43 -19.57
N LEU A 12 1.85 -2.95 -18.34
CA LEU A 12 2.76 -3.15 -17.22
C LEU A 12 2.79 -4.60 -16.75
N LEU A 13 1.63 -5.27 -16.65
CA LEU A 13 1.57 -6.69 -16.31
C LEU A 13 2.43 -7.52 -17.28
N LYS A 14 2.26 -7.30 -18.59
CA LYS A 14 3.07 -7.97 -19.61
C LYS A 14 4.56 -7.68 -19.43
N ALA A 15 4.94 -6.42 -19.21
CA ALA A 15 6.34 -6.04 -19.04
C ALA A 15 6.96 -6.64 -17.76
N THR A 16 6.22 -6.69 -16.66
CA THR A 16 6.66 -7.29 -15.40
C THR A 16 6.85 -8.79 -15.53
N LEU A 17 5.95 -9.51 -16.19
CA LEU A 17 6.12 -10.95 -16.45
C LEU A 17 7.37 -11.21 -17.30
N ALA A 18 7.57 -10.43 -18.37
CA ALA A 18 8.76 -10.56 -19.21
C ALA A 18 10.07 -10.26 -18.46
N GLU A 19 10.07 -9.29 -17.53
CA GLU A 19 11.24 -9.01 -16.69
C GLU A 19 11.50 -10.15 -15.69
N LEU A 20 10.46 -10.72 -15.08
CA LEU A 20 10.61 -11.89 -14.21
C LEU A 20 11.20 -13.07 -14.99
N ASP A 21 10.64 -13.37 -16.16
CA ASP A 21 11.09 -14.46 -17.02
C ASP A 21 12.55 -14.32 -17.49
N ALA A 22 13.10 -13.10 -17.53
CA ALA A 22 14.51 -12.88 -17.84
C ALA A 22 15.47 -13.41 -16.75
N HIS A 23 14.97 -13.63 -15.53
CA HIS A 23 15.74 -14.10 -14.38
C HIS A 23 15.30 -15.48 -13.85
N LEU A 24 14.23 -16.05 -14.40
CA LEU A 24 13.71 -17.36 -14.02
C LEU A 24 14.22 -18.45 -14.97
N GLU A 25 14.27 -19.70 -14.48
CA GLU A 25 14.69 -20.86 -15.27
C GLU A 25 13.64 -21.28 -16.31
N GLU A 26 12.36 -21.02 -16.03
CA GLU A 26 11.22 -21.26 -16.91
C GLU A 26 10.23 -20.07 -16.84
N PRO A 27 9.36 -19.88 -17.85
CA PRO A 27 8.36 -18.82 -17.82
C PRO A 27 7.44 -18.92 -16.61
N ILE A 28 7.26 -17.83 -15.86
CA ILE A 28 6.42 -17.83 -14.66
C ILE A 28 4.96 -18.16 -14.97
N ALA A 29 4.51 -17.88 -16.20
CA ALA A 29 3.16 -18.20 -16.66
C ALA A 29 2.88 -19.71 -16.65
N ASP A 30 3.89 -20.56 -16.87
CA ASP A 30 3.74 -22.02 -16.83
C ASP A 30 3.52 -22.55 -15.41
N CYS A 31 3.88 -21.74 -14.40
CA CYS A 31 3.68 -22.02 -12.98
C CYS A 31 2.34 -21.50 -12.43
N LEU A 32 1.58 -20.73 -13.21
CA LEU A 32 0.31 -20.17 -12.76
C LEU A 32 -0.83 -21.17 -12.96
N ALA A 33 -1.68 -21.30 -11.94
CA ALA A 33 -2.95 -22.01 -12.10
C ALA A 33 -3.83 -21.28 -13.14
N LEU A 34 -4.69 -22.02 -13.85
CA LEU A 34 -5.69 -21.45 -14.74
C LEU A 34 -7.05 -21.39 -14.04
N ASP A 35 -7.83 -20.35 -14.33
CA ASP A 35 -9.21 -20.21 -13.88
C ASP A 35 -10.20 -21.04 -14.72
N GLU A 36 -11.50 -20.89 -14.46
CA GLU A 36 -12.55 -21.61 -15.20
C GLU A 36 -12.64 -21.26 -16.70
N ASN A 37 -12.04 -20.15 -17.12
CA ASN A 37 -11.98 -19.69 -18.50
C ASN A 37 -10.67 -20.08 -19.20
N GLY A 38 -9.75 -20.74 -18.48
CA GLY A 38 -8.42 -21.08 -18.98
C GLY A 38 -7.42 -19.91 -18.93
N GLU A 39 -7.74 -18.84 -18.22
CA GLU A 39 -6.86 -17.67 -18.05
C GLU A 39 -5.96 -17.85 -16.82
N PRO A 40 -4.70 -17.36 -16.85
CA PRO A 40 -3.83 -17.42 -15.68
C PRO A 40 -4.45 -16.71 -14.47
N CYS A 41 -4.38 -17.36 -13.31
CA CYS A 41 -4.82 -16.82 -12.03
C CYS A 41 -3.84 -15.73 -11.54
N ILE A 42 -3.95 -14.55 -12.14
CA ILE A 42 -3.12 -13.38 -11.83
C ILE A 42 -3.99 -12.12 -11.69
N GLU A 43 -3.73 -11.33 -10.67
CA GLU A 43 -4.35 -10.02 -10.48
C GLU A 43 -3.28 -8.93 -10.48
N ALA A 44 -3.52 -7.86 -11.25
CA ALA A 44 -2.71 -6.65 -11.23
C ALA A 44 -3.57 -5.46 -10.81
N LYS A 45 -3.18 -4.77 -9.73
CA LYS A 45 -3.82 -3.54 -9.24
C LYS A 45 -2.91 -2.33 -9.47
N THR A 46 -3.42 -1.29 -10.12
CA THR A 46 -2.69 -0.01 -10.24
C THR A 46 -2.92 0.86 -9.01
N PRO A 47 -2.14 1.93 -8.81
CA PRO A 47 -2.40 2.88 -7.72
C PRO A 47 -3.84 3.42 -7.69
N LEU A 48 -4.46 3.62 -8.85
CA LEU A 48 -5.86 4.08 -8.93
C LEU A 48 -6.85 2.99 -8.48
N ASP A 49 -6.55 1.71 -8.73
CA ASP A 49 -7.39 0.63 -8.19
C ASP A 49 -7.22 0.46 -6.69
N LEU A 50 -6.00 0.59 -6.18
CA LEU A 50 -5.73 0.54 -4.75
C LEU A 50 -6.46 1.68 -4.01
N GLU A 51 -6.50 2.87 -4.60
CA GLU A 51 -7.26 4.00 -4.08
C GLU A 51 -8.78 3.74 -4.12
N ARG A 52 -9.30 3.19 -5.21
CA ARG A 52 -10.72 2.86 -5.36
C ARG A 52 -11.16 1.74 -4.42
N ASP A 53 -10.44 0.62 -4.44
CA ASP A 53 -10.84 -0.66 -3.83
C ASP A 53 -10.48 -0.70 -2.34
N LEU A 54 -9.33 -0.15 -1.96
CA LEU A 54 -8.79 -0.25 -0.60
C LEU A 54 -8.72 1.10 0.14
N ARG A 55 -9.15 2.20 -0.50
CA ARG A 55 -9.07 3.56 0.05
C ARG A 55 -7.64 3.98 0.42
N LEU A 56 -6.66 3.49 -0.35
CA LEU A 56 -5.27 3.92 -0.25
C LEU A 56 -5.07 5.19 -1.08
N PRO A 57 -5.02 6.41 -0.50
CA PRO A 57 -4.94 7.64 -1.29
C PRO A 57 -3.71 7.58 -2.20
N GLY A 58 -3.87 7.88 -3.49
CA GLY A 58 -2.80 7.76 -4.49
C GLY A 58 -2.14 6.37 -4.61
N GLY A 59 -2.74 5.31 -4.05
CA GLY A 59 -2.14 3.98 -3.93
C GLY A 59 -1.03 3.85 -2.89
N HIS A 60 -0.88 4.83 -1.98
CA HIS A 60 0.16 4.78 -0.95
C HIS A 60 -0.13 3.70 0.09
N ILE A 61 0.73 2.69 0.20
CA ILE A 61 0.63 1.64 1.24
C ILE A 61 0.74 2.21 2.66
N PHE A 62 1.38 3.37 2.81
CA PHE A 62 1.49 4.11 4.07
C PHE A 62 0.37 5.14 4.25
N HIS A 63 -0.65 5.17 3.38
CA HIS A 63 -1.78 6.09 3.39
C HIS A 63 -1.42 7.59 3.31
N ARG A 64 -0.15 7.91 3.08
CA ARG A 64 0.44 9.24 2.88
C ARG A 64 1.87 9.10 2.38
N ASP A 65 2.49 10.23 2.06
CA ASP A 65 3.93 10.31 1.79
C ASP A 65 4.76 9.87 3.00
N LEU A 66 5.94 9.31 2.70
CA LEU A 66 6.92 8.96 3.72
C LEU A 66 7.34 10.22 4.50
N SER A 67 7.36 10.08 5.82
CA SER A 67 7.83 11.13 6.74
C SER A 67 9.01 10.62 7.55
N PHE A 68 9.90 11.53 7.93
CA PHE A 68 11.07 11.15 8.73
C PHE A 68 10.61 10.71 10.13
N PRO A 69 11.02 9.53 10.63
CA PRO A 69 10.40 8.94 11.82
C PRO A 69 10.83 9.59 13.14
N TYR A 70 11.97 10.28 13.17
CA TYR A 70 12.62 10.70 14.41
C TYR A 70 12.30 12.11 14.88
N GLU A 71 11.79 13.01 14.04
CA GLU A 71 11.54 14.38 14.49
C GLU A 71 10.64 15.16 13.53
N SER A 72 9.52 15.66 14.06
CA SER A 72 8.92 16.88 13.55
C SER A 72 8.23 17.61 14.70
N ASP A 73 8.50 18.91 14.84
CA ASP A 73 7.85 19.81 15.83
C ASP A 73 6.31 19.84 15.72
N THR A 74 5.80 19.30 14.61
CA THR A 74 4.38 19.18 14.29
C THR A 74 3.74 17.91 14.83
N THR A 75 4.52 16.94 15.32
CA THR A 75 4.00 15.67 15.82
C THR A 75 3.92 15.68 17.32
N GLY A 76 2.76 15.30 17.87
CA GLY A 76 2.63 15.11 19.30
C GLY A 76 3.55 13.98 19.79
N ARG A 77 3.56 13.80 21.11
CA ARG A 77 4.43 12.85 21.82
C ARG A 77 4.43 11.45 21.18
N TRP A 78 3.27 10.98 20.76
CA TRP A 78 3.08 9.61 20.27
C TRP A 78 3.09 9.52 18.73
N GLY A 79 2.99 10.64 18.01
CA GLY A 79 2.97 10.68 16.53
C GLY A 79 1.66 10.24 15.90
N VAL A 80 0.60 10.16 16.70
CA VAL A 80 -0.75 9.70 16.35
C VAL A 80 -1.79 10.79 16.57
N GLU A 81 -1.39 11.91 17.15
CA GLU A 81 -2.23 13.07 17.43
C GLU A 81 -2.70 13.72 16.13
N THR A 82 -3.94 14.23 16.14
CA THR A 82 -4.52 14.98 15.02
C THR A 82 -4.90 16.39 15.46
N ALA A 83 -5.30 17.25 14.52
CA ALA A 83 -5.82 18.57 14.84
C ALA A 83 -7.16 18.55 15.61
N HIS A 84 -7.81 17.38 15.71
CA HIS A 84 -9.08 17.21 16.40
C HIS A 84 -8.86 16.53 17.75
N ALA A 85 -9.31 17.18 18.82
CA ALA A 85 -9.23 16.61 20.16
C ALA A 85 -9.93 15.24 20.22
N ASN A 86 -9.32 14.29 20.93
CA ASN A 86 -9.80 12.91 21.12
C ASN A 86 -9.91 12.07 19.84
N VAL A 87 -9.35 12.53 18.70
CA VAL A 87 -9.23 11.74 17.47
C VAL A 87 -7.76 11.41 17.24
N LEU A 88 -7.44 10.13 17.20
CA LEU A 88 -6.06 9.61 17.07
C LEU A 88 -5.95 8.72 15.83
N LEU A 89 -4.79 8.77 15.18
CA LEU A 89 -4.49 7.97 14.00
C LEU A 89 -3.74 6.68 14.40
N CYS A 90 -4.43 5.55 14.36
CA CYS A 90 -3.89 4.24 14.76
C CYS A 90 -3.40 3.36 13.59
N GLY A 91 -3.31 3.92 12.38
CA GLY A 91 -3.00 3.17 11.15
C GLY A 91 -1.62 3.50 10.56
N ALA A 92 -1.33 2.89 9.39
CA ALA A 92 -0.04 3.03 8.69
C ALA A 92 0.33 4.48 8.33
N GLY A 93 -0.66 5.38 8.27
CA GLY A 93 -0.41 6.80 8.09
C GLY A 93 0.10 7.55 9.32
N ALA A 94 0.11 6.98 10.53
CA ALA A 94 0.70 7.70 11.67
C ALA A 94 2.18 8.01 11.44
N VAL A 95 2.72 9.01 12.14
CA VAL A 95 4.17 9.19 12.19
C VAL A 95 4.78 8.01 12.94
N ARG A 96 5.85 7.45 12.39
CA ARG A 96 6.39 6.12 12.78
C ARG A 96 5.41 4.97 12.53
N GLY A 97 4.44 5.20 11.65
CA GLY A 97 3.56 4.16 11.13
C GLY A 97 4.12 3.47 9.90
N GLY A 98 3.45 2.38 9.54
CA GLY A 98 3.69 1.66 8.31
C GLY A 98 3.72 0.16 8.48
N GLY A 99 3.34 -0.52 7.40
CA GLY A 99 3.28 -1.98 7.33
C GLY A 99 2.44 -2.58 8.46
N VAL A 100 2.87 -3.75 8.91
CA VAL A 100 2.20 -4.57 9.94
C VAL A 100 2.85 -4.45 11.32
N SER A 101 3.55 -3.35 11.60
CA SER A 101 4.35 -3.18 12.83
C SER A 101 3.52 -3.12 14.12
N GLY A 102 2.26 -2.68 14.05
CA GLY A 102 1.40 -2.46 15.21
C GLY A 102 1.75 -1.21 16.04
N VAL A 103 2.83 -0.50 15.72
CA VAL A 103 3.31 0.68 16.46
C VAL A 103 2.25 1.79 16.54
N PRO A 104 1.58 2.19 15.44
CA PRO A 104 0.53 3.20 15.52
C PRO A 104 -0.65 2.84 16.42
N GLY A 105 -1.04 1.56 16.44
CA GLY A 105 -2.10 1.06 17.30
C GLY A 105 -1.72 1.16 18.78
N HIS A 106 -0.50 0.71 19.12
CA HIS A 106 0.05 0.86 20.47
C HIS A 106 0.13 2.34 20.89
N ASN A 107 0.70 3.20 20.05
CA ASN A 107 0.86 4.62 20.34
C ASN A 107 -0.48 5.34 20.53
N ALA A 108 -1.48 5.03 19.70
CA ALA A 108 -2.83 5.56 19.85
C ALA A 108 -3.47 5.11 21.17
N ALA A 109 -3.28 3.86 21.58
CA ALA A 109 -3.77 3.38 22.86
C ALA A 109 -3.09 4.12 24.04
N MET A 110 -1.77 4.30 23.99
CA MET A 110 -1.04 5.03 25.04
C MET A 110 -1.45 6.51 25.10
N ALA A 111 -1.61 7.17 23.95
CA ALA A 111 -2.09 8.54 23.87
C ALA A 111 -3.51 8.71 24.43
N ALA A 112 -4.38 7.70 24.27
CA ALA A 112 -5.73 7.71 24.82
C ALA A 112 -5.78 7.49 26.34
N LEU A 113 -4.80 6.77 26.91
CA LEU A 113 -4.77 6.41 28.33
C LEU A 113 -4.07 7.46 29.22
N GLY A 114 -3.14 8.25 28.66
CA GLY A 114 -2.37 9.28 29.38
C GLY A 114 -0.95 8.85 29.72
#